data_AF-A0A7K5Q812-F1
#
_entry.id   AF-A0A7K5Q812-F1
#
_cell.length_a   1.000
_cell.length_b   1.000
_cell.length_c   1.000
_cell.angle_alpha   90.00
_cell.angle_beta   90.00
_cell.angle_gamma   90.00
#
_symmetry.space_group_name_H-M   'P 1'
#
loop_
_entity.id
_entity.type
_entity.pdbx_description
1 polymer ?
#
loop_
_entity_poly.entity_id
_entity_poly.type
_entity_poly.pdbx_seq_one_letter_code
_entity_poly.pdbx_strand_id
1 'polypeptide(L)'
;NREQFARFDSDVGKYVGDTPWGEKNAQHWNSNPELLENRRGEVDRYCRHNYKGITPFSVDRRVPPSVSISLLPSSSQAGPRGLLCSVLDFYPAHIQVRWFQGQQELSGPVVATAVVPNGDWSYQLLVLLETPPRRGVT
;
A
#
# COMPACT_ATOMS: atom_id res chain seq x y z
N ASN A 1 0.34 24.62 -9.16
CA ASN A 1 1.34 24.11 -10.12
C ASN A 1 1.93 22.73 -9.78
N ARG A 2 1.81 22.14 -8.57
CA ARG A 2 2.28 20.74 -8.28
C ARG A 2 3.72 20.45 -8.75
N GLU A 3 4.54 21.49 -8.84
CA GLU A 3 5.92 21.44 -9.28
C GLU A 3 6.80 21.67 -8.06
N GLN A 4 7.66 20.71 -7.75
CA GLN A 4 8.63 20.86 -6.68
C GLN A 4 9.71 21.83 -7.14
N PHE A 5 9.92 22.90 -6.39
CA PHE A 5 10.88 23.93 -6.78
C PHE A 5 12.24 23.76 -6.09
N ALA A 6 12.29 23.35 -4.82
CA ALA A 6 13.52 23.09 -4.09
C ALA A 6 13.28 22.09 -2.94
N ARG A 7 14.34 21.42 -2.50
CA ARG A 7 14.33 20.46 -1.38
C ARG A 7 15.61 20.51 -0.58
N PHE A 8 15.54 20.17 0.70
CA PHE A 8 16.73 19.79 1.45
C PHE A 8 17.03 18.32 1.18
N ASP A 9 18.25 18.02 0.78
CA ASP A 9 18.73 16.66 0.60
C ASP A 9 19.67 16.32 1.76
N SER A 10 19.30 15.33 2.58
CA SER A 10 20.10 14.92 3.74
C SER A 10 21.41 14.24 3.34
N ASP A 11 21.45 13.56 2.19
CA ASP A 11 22.65 12.86 1.71
C ASP A 11 23.68 13.86 1.18
N VAL A 12 23.21 14.99 0.63
CA VAL A 12 24.07 16.12 0.21
C VAL A 12 24.33 17.09 1.38
N GLY A 13 23.43 17.15 2.36
CA GLY A 13 23.50 18.02 3.52
C GLY A 13 23.20 19.50 3.23
N LYS A 14 22.42 19.81 2.18
CA LYS A 14 22.04 21.19 1.81
C LYS A 14 20.77 21.23 0.96
N TYR A 15 20.26 22.44 0.72
CA TYR A 15 19.17 22.67 -0.22
C TYR A 15 19.64 22.54 -1.67
N VAL A 16 18.81 21.90 -2.49
CA VAL A 16 18.96 21.69 -3.93
C VAL A 16 17.73 22.29 -4.61
N GLY A 17 17.95 23.13 -5.63
CA GLY A 17 16.88 23.69 -6.45
C GLY A 17 16.59 22.76 -7.63
N ASP A 18 15.31 22.43 -7.83
CA ASP A 18 14.83 21.60 -8.94
C ASP A 18 14.35 22.46 -10.13
N THR A 19 14.26 23.79 -9.93
CA THR A 19 13.95 24.78 -10.98
C THR A 19 14.90 25.99 -10.88
N PRO A 20 15.02 26.84 -11.92
CA PRO A 20 15.85 28.04 -11.86
C PRO A 20 15.47 29.01 -10.73
N TRP A 21 14.17 29.09 -10.42
CA TRP A 21 13.70 29.85 -9.26
C TRP A 21 14.10 29.18 -7.95
N GLY A 22 13.96 27.86 -7.88
CA GLY A 22 14.35 27.08 -6.72
C GLY A 22 15.84 27.09 -6.43
N GLU A 23 16.69 27.17 -7.46
CA GLU A 23 18.14 27.27 -7.30
C GLU A 23 18.51 28.57 -6.57
N LYS A 24 17.89 29.70 -6.93
CA LYS A 24 18.10 30.98 -6.24
C LYS A 24 17.69 30.89 -4.76
N ASN A 25 16.57 30.23 -4.46
CA ASN A 25 16.12 30.02 -3.09
C ASN A 25 17.06 29.08 -2.31
N ALA A 26 17.48 27.99 -2.94
CA ALA A 26 18.42 27.03 -2.35
C ALA A 26 19.76 27.70 -2.02
N GLN A 27 20.31 28.52 -2.92
CA GLN A 27 21.51 29.30 -2.67
C GLN A 27 21.34 30.25 -1.47
N HIS A 28 20.21 30.95 -1.39
CA HIS A 28 19.90 31.81 -0.26
C HIS A 28 19.83 31.02 1.06
N TRP A 29 19.08 29.92 1.13
CA TRP A 29 19.01 29.09 2.33
C TRP A 29 20.34 28.46 2.72
N ASN A 30 21.13 28.04 1.73
CA ASN A 30 22.45 27.46 1.94
C ASN A 30 23.48 28.47 2.48
N SER A 31 23.20 29.78 2.40
CA SER A 31 24.05 30.81 3.00
C SER A 31 23.83 31.00 4.51
N ASN A 32 22.79 30.37 5.09
CA ASN A 32 22.53 30.41 6.53
C ASN A 32 23.08 29.13 7.22
N PRO A 33 24.17 29.22 8.00
CA PRO A 33 24.79 28.06 8.63
C PRO A 33 23.93 27.44 9.73
N GLU A 34 23.21 28.24 10.52
CA GLU A 34 22.33 27.76 11.60
C GLU A 34 21.17 26.93 11.02
N LEU A 35 20.58 27.41 9.92
CA LEU A 35 19.53 26.68 9.21
C LEU A 35 20.05 25.32 8.69
N LEU A 36 21.24 25.30 8.07
CA LEU A 36 21.83 24.07 7.56
C LEU A 36 22.16 23.08 8.67
N GLU A 37 22.74 23.56 9.78
CA GLU A 37 23.06 22.71 10.93
C GLU A 37 21.80 22.06 11.51
N ASN A 38 20.75 22.86 11.74
CA ASN A 38 19.46 22.35 12.22
C ASN A 38 18.91 21.28 11.27
N ARG A 39 18.84 21.58 9.95
CA ARG A 39 18.29 20.65 8.95
C ARG A 39 19.10 19.35 8.81
N ARG A 40 20.43 19.41 8.92
CA ARG A 40 21.29 18.21 8.92
C ARG A 40 21.00 17.31 10.11
N GLY A 41 20.71 17.90 11.28
CA GLY A 41 20.39 17.17 12.51
C GLY A 41 19.00 16.53 12.55
N GLU A 42 18.05 16.97 11.71
CA GLU A 42 16.66 16.50 11.76
C GLU A 42 16.50 15.00 11.50
N VAL A 43 17.36 14.38 10.67
CA VAL A 43 17.29 12.94 10.40
C VAL A 43 17.46 12.12 11.68
N ASP A 44 18.41 12.49 12.53
CA ASP A 44 18.65 11.76 13.78
C ASP A 44 17.74 12.24 14.90
N ARG A 45 17.56 13.56 15.03
CA ARG A 45 16.79 14.18 16.11
C ARG A 45 15.28 13.94 15.98
N TYR A 46 14.75 14.01 14.76
CA TYR A 46 13.32 13.89 14.50
C TYR A 46 12.98 12.53 13.90
N CYS A 47 13.53 12.19 12.72
CA CYS A 47 13.11 10.98 12.01
C CYS A 47 13.45 9.71 12.78
N ARG A 48 14.71 9.51 13.16
CA ARG A 48 15.15 8.30 13.88
C ARG A 48 14.55 8.20 15.28
N HIS A 49 14.45 9.33 15.98
CA HIS A 49 13.80 9.40 17.29
C HIS A 49 12.33 8.97 17.22
N ASN A 50 11.55 9.60 16.33
CA ASN A 50 10.13 9.30 16.17
C ASN A 50 9.90 7.89 15.63
N TYR A 51 10.72 7.44 14.68
CA TYR A 51 10.64 6.06 14.16
C TYR A 51 10.73 5.06 15.30
N LYS A 52 11.72 5.17 16.19
CA LYS A 52 11.85 4.31 17.38
C LYS A 52 10.61 4.34 18.27
N GLY A 53 10.05 5.53 18.52
CA GLY A 53 8.87 5.69 19.36
C GLY A 53 7.59 5.10 18.77
N ILE A 54 7.41 5.21 17.45
CA ILE A 54 6.17 4.79 16.76
C ILE A 54 6.22 3.36 16.21
N THR A 55 7.41 2.73 16.16
CA THR A 55 7.61 1.35 15.65
C THR A 55 6.56 0.36 16.19
N PRO A 56 6.28 0.28 17.51
CA PRO A 56 5.30 -0.68 18.03
C PRO A 56 3.87 -0.50 17.49
N PHE A 57 3.51 0.74 17.14
CA PHE A 57 2.15 1.10 16.71
C PHE A 57 1.97 1.11 15.19
N SER A 58 3.07 1.14 14.44
CA SER A 58 3.06 1.30 12.98
C SER A 58 3.78 0.18 12.25
N VAL A 59 5.08 0.00 12.49
CA VAL A 59 5.94 -0.98 11.81
C VAL A 59 5.65 -2.39 12.27
N ASP A 60 5.50 -2.58 13.58
CA ASP A 60 5.30 -3.90 14.18
C ASP A 60 3.82 -4.28 14.32
N ARG A 61 2.92 -3.31 14.13
CA ARG A 61 1.47 -3.54 14.18
C ARG A 61 1.06 -4.62 13.16
N ARG A 62 0.32 -5.63 13.63
CA ARG A 62 -0.29 -6.67 12.80
C ARG A 62 -1.75 -6.80 13.18
N VAL A 63 -2.63 -6.81 12.18
CA VAL A 63 -4.05 -7.07 12.36
C VAL A 63 -4.42 -8.21 11.41
N PRO A 64 -4.86 -9.37 11.94
CA PRO A 64 -5.24 -10.50 11.10
C PRO A 64 -6.49 -10.15 10.27
N PRO A 65 -6.61 -10.67 9.04
CA PRO A 65 -7.79 -10.42 8.22
C PRO A 65 -9.03 -11.11 8.76
N SER A 66 -10.17 -10.45 8.58
CA SER A 66 -11.48 -11.11 8.59
C SER A 66 -11.76 -11.68 7.20
N VAL A 67 -11.95 -12.99 7.11
CA VAL A 67 -12.14 -13.68 5.82
C VAL A 67 -13.55 -14.25 5.75
N SER A 68 -14.24 -13.95 4.66
CA SER A 68 -15.55 -14.56 4.35
C SER A 68 -15.60 -15.02 2.90
N ILE A 69 -16.23 -16.17 2.68
CA ILE A 69 -16.47 -16.71 1.33
C ILE A 69 -17.96 -16.66 1.05
N SER A 70 -18.34 -16.07 -0.08
CA SER A 70 -19.72 -15.97 -0.53
C SER A 70 -19.89 -16.49 -1.96
N LEU A 71 -21.07 -17.02 -2.26
CA LEU A 71 -21.45 -17.37 -3.63
C LEU A 71 -21.80 -16.10 -4.39
N LEU A 72 -21.19 -15.88 -5.56
CA LEU A 72 -21.64 -14.84 -6.48
C LEU A 72 -22.74 -15.40 -7.38
N PRO A 73 -23.98 -14.90 -7.29
CA PRO A 73 -25.05 -15.36 -8.18
C PRO A 73 -24.78 -14.93 -9.63
N SER A 74 -25.09 -15.80 -10.59
CA SER A 74 -25.09 -15.43 -12.00
C SER A 74 -26.47 -14.89 -12.38
N SER A 75 -26.52 -13.70 -12.99
CA SER A 75 -27.76 -13.14 -13.55
C SER A 75 -28.19 -13.82 -14.86
N SER A 76 -27.32 -14.62 -15.48
CA SER A 76 -27.50 -15.17 -16.84
C SER A 76 -27.50 -16.70 -16.90
N GLN A 77 -27.10 -17.41 -15.84
CA GLN A 77 -27.09 -18.88 -15.79
C GLN A 77 -27.73 -19.41 -14.50
N ALA A 78 -28.32 -20.61 -14.58
CA ALA A 78 -28.77 -21.36 -13.41
C ALA A 78 -27.53 -21.90 -12.64
N GLY A 79 -26.93 -21.07 -11.80
CA GLY A 79 -25.80 -21.43 -10.93
C GLY A 79 -24.98 -20.22 -10.46
N PRO A 80 -24.10 -20.39 -9.47
CA PRO A 80 -23.18 -19.33 -9.04
C PRO A 80 -22.12 -19.06 -10.11
N ARG A 81 -21.87 -17.78 -10.40
CA ARG A 81 -20.81 -17.26 -11.30
C ARG A 81 -19.41 -17.52 -10.77
N GLY A 82 -19.27 -17.69 -9.45
CA GLY A 82 -17.99 -17.91 -8.80
C GLY A 82 -18.10 -17.89 -7.28
N LEU A 83 -16.96 -18.09 -6.62
CA LEU A 83 -16.77 -17.88 -5.19
C LEU A 83 -16.02 -16.56 -4.96
N LEU A 84 -16.56 -15.69 -4.13
CA LEU A 84 -15.90 -14.46 -3.72
C LEU A 84 -15.29 -14.66 -2.33
N CYS A 85 -13.97 -14.53 -2.22
CA CYS A 85 -13.27 -14.41 -0.95
C CYS A 85 -13.07 -12.92 -0.66
N SER A 86 -13.76 -12.44 0.39
CA SER A 86 -13.59 -11.10 0.91
C SER A 86 -12.62 -11.15 2.08
N VAL A 87 -11.47 -10.49 1.92
CA VAL A 87 -10.42 -10.36 2.92
C VAL A 87 -10.40 -8.92 3.42
N LEU A 88 -10.87 -8.73 4.64
CA LEU A 88 -11.18 -7.41 5.20
C LEU A 88 -10.33 -7.09 6.43
N ASP A 89 -10.24 -5.80 6.75
CA ASP A 89 -9.77 -5.25 8.02
C ASP A 89 -8.36 -5.69 8.46
N PHE A 90 -7.45 -5.89 7.51
CA PHE A 90 -6.09 -6.38 7.80
C PHE A 90 -5.03 -5.29 7.72
N TYR A 91 -3.89 -5.53 8.38
CA TYR A 91 -2.70 -4.68 8.31
C TYR A 91 -1.43 -5.51 8.60
N PRO A 92 -0.32 -5.33 7.87
CA PRO A 92 -0.08 -4.36 6.78
C PRO A 92 -0.68 -4.80 5.43
N ALA A 93 -0.52 -3.98 4.40
CA ALA A 93 -1.09 -4.22 3.05
C ALA A 93 -0.56 -5.49 2.36
N HIS A 94 0.65 -5.95 2.71
CA HIS A 94 1.24 -7.12 2.08
C HIS A 94 0.55 -8.40 2.55
N ILE A 95 -0.14 -9.08 1.63
CA ILE A 95 -0.87 -10.33 1.88
C ILE A 95 -0.78 -11.28 0.67
N GLN A 96 -0.89 -12.58 0.91
CA GLN A 96 -1.00 -13.59 -0.13
C GLN A 96 -2.27 -14.43 0.09
N VAL A 97 -3.10 -14.56 -0.95
CA VAL A 97 -4.34 -15.35 -0.92
C VAL A 97 -4.26 -16.40 -2.03
N ARG A 98 -4.64 -17.65 -1.69
CA ARG A 98 -4.60 -18.79 -2.60
C ARG A 98 -5.87 -19.61 -2.45
N TRP A 99 -6.34 -20.17 -3.55
CA TRP A 99 -7.49 -21.08 -3.56
C TRP A 99 -7.01 -22.53 -3.60
N PHE A 100 -7.72 -23.40 -2.90
CA PHE A 100 -7.43 -24.84 -2.86
C PHE A 100 -8.71 -25.65 -3.07
N GLN A 101 -8.58 -26.78 -3.76
CA GLN A 101 -9.58 -27.83 -3.80
C GLN A 101 -8.95 -29.12 -3.29
N GLY A 102 -9.34 -29.55 -2.07
CA GLY A 102 -8.60 -30.59 -1.36
C GLY A 102 -7.18 -30.12 -1.05
N GLN A 103 -6.17 -30.88 -1.51
CA GLN A 103 -4.76 -30.52 -1.34
C GLN A 103 -4.16 -29.82 -2.58
N GLN A 104 -4.92 -29.66 -3.65
CA GLN A 104 -4.43 -29.05 -4.89
C GLN A 104 -4.67 -27.54 -4.89
N GLU A 105 -3.61 -26.76 -5.07
CA GLU A 105 -3.72 -25.31 -5.31
C GLU A 105 -4.40 -25.08 -6.66
N LEU A 106 -5.46 -24.28 -6.65
CA LEU A 106 -6.19 -23.88 -7.85
C LEU A 106 -5.53 -22.65 -8.45
N SER A 107 -5.05 -22.79 -9.68
CA SER A 107 -4.53 -21.71 -10.52
C SER A 107 -5.46 -21.35 -11.69
N GLY A 108 -6.75 -21.76 -11.61
CA GLY A 108 -7.79 -21.47 -12.60
C GLY A 108 -8.12 -19.97 -12.76
N PRO A 109 -9.31 -19.58 -13.26
CA PRO A 109 -9.68 -18.16 -13.43
C PRO A 109 -9.90 -17.46 -12.08
N VAL A 110 -8.80 -17.24 -11.37
CA VAL A 110 -8.71 -16.52 -10.12
C VAL A 110 -8.42 -15.06 -10.45
N VAL A 111 -9.34 -14.17 -10.09
CA VAL A 111 -9.22 -12.73 -10.31
C VAL A 111 -9.14 -12.03 -8.96
N ALA A 112 -8.01 -11.41 -8.67
CA ALA A 112 -7.83 -10.59 -7.49
C ALA A 112 -7.97 -9.10 -7.84
N THR A 113 -8.63 -8.34 -6.98
CA THR A 113 -8.58 -6.87 -7.06
C THR A 113 -7.21 -6.37 -6.57
N ALA A 114 -6.92 -5.09 -6.76
CA ALA A 114 -5.87 -4.44 -5.99
C ALA A 114 -6.22 -4.46 -4.50
N VAL A 115 -5.19 -4.39 -3.64
CA VAL A 115 -5.37 -4.13 -2.21
C VAL A 115 -5.78 -2.67 -2.05
N VAL A 116 -6.90 -2.42 -1.37
CA VAL A 116 -7.50 -1.08 -1.23
C VAL A 116 -7.38 -0.61 0.23
N PRO A 117 -6.92 0.62 0.49
CA PRO A 117 -6.90 1.19 1.83
C PRO A 117 -8.31 1.65 2.27
N ASN A 118 -8.69 1.36 3.51
CA ASN A 118 -9.98 1.75 4.09
C ASN A 118 -9.97 3.17 4.71
N GLY A 119 -8.80 3.74 4.95
CA GLY A 119 -8.63 5.07 5.56
C GLY A 119 -8.54 5.07 7.09
N ASP A 120 -8.68 3.91 7.72
CA ASP A 120 -8.63 3.69 9.18
C ASP A 120 -7.43 2.82 9.62
N TRP A 121 -6.36 2.82 8.82
CA TRP A 121 -5.19 1.95 8.98
C TRP A 121 -5.50 0.44 8.80
N SER A 122 -6.53 0.10 8.04
CA SER A 122 -6.77 -1.24 7.54
C SER A 122 -6.87 -1.28 6.00
N TYR A 123 -6.75 -2.49 5.46
CA TYR A 123 -6.81 -2.78 4.03
C TYR A 123 -7.85 -3.85 3.75
N GLN A 124 -8.30 -3.90 2.49
CA GLN A 124 -9.19 -4.92 1.98
C GLN A 124 -8.74 -5.44 0.61
N LEU A 125 -9.09 -6.70 0.32
CA LEU A 125 -8.80 -7.41 -0.92
C LEU A 125 -9.95 -8.35 -1.24
N LEU A 126 -10.40 -8.35 -2.50
CA LEU A 126 -11.39 -9.29 -3.00
C LEU A 126 -10.72 -10.26 -3.98
N VAL A 127 -10.96 -11.55 -3.80
CA VAL A 127 -10.43 -12.60 -4.68
C VAL A 127 -11.57 -13.47 -5.17
N LEU A 128 -11.83 -13.41 -6.46
CA LEU A 128 -12.85 -14.18 -7.15
C LEU A 128 -12.25 -15.47 -7.72
N LEU A 129 -12.86 -16.61 -7.44
CA LEU A 129 -12.68 -17.85 -8.18
C LEU A 129 -13.87 -18.03 -9.12
N GLU A 130 -13.69 -17.84 -10.42
CA GLU A 130 -14.76 -18.06 -11.39
C GLU A 130 -15.03 -19.56 -11.58
N THR A 131 -16.31 -19.94 -11.67
CA THR A 131 -16.70 -21.31 -12.01
C THR A 131 -16.66 -21.48 -13.53
N PRO A 132 -16.08 -22.57 -14.06
CA PRO A 132 -16.17 -22.87 -15.48
C PRO A 132 -17.64 -22.99 -15.88
N PRO A 133 -18.07 -22.40 -17.03
CA PRO A 133 -19.43 -22.57 -17.51
C PRO A 133 -19.71 -24.06 -17.72
N ARG A 134 -20.82 -24.56 -17.15
CA ARG A 134 -21.29 -25.92 -17.43
C ARG A 134 -21.60 -26.00 -18.93
N ARG A 135 -20.75 -26.67 -19.72
CA ARG A 135 -21.11 -27.08 -21.08
C ARG A 135 -22.37 -27.92 -20.97
N GLY A 136 -23.40 -27.58 -21.74
CA GLY A 136 -24.66 -28.30 -21.76
C GLY A 136 -24.40 -29.79 -21.98
N VAL A 137 -24.88 -30.60 -21.06
CA VAL A 137 -25.03 -32.04 -21.28
C VAL A 137 -26.23 -32.16 -22.22
N THR A 138 -25.95 -32.33 -23.51
CA THR A 138 -26.94 -32.76 -24.52
C THR A 138 -27.17 -34.25 -24.41
#